data_AF-A0A3P7MRI2-F1
#
_entry.id   AF-A0A3P7MRI2-F1
#
_cell.length_a   1.000
_cell.length_b   1.000
_cell.length_c   1.000
_cell.angle_alpha   90.00
_cell.angle_beta   90.00
_cell.angle_gamma   90.00
#
_symmetry.space_group_name_H-M   'P 1'
#
loop_
_entity.id
_entity.type
_entity.pdbx_description
1 polymer ?
#
loop_
_entity_poly.entity_id
_entity_poly.type
_entity_poly.pdbx_seq_one_letter_code
_entity_poly.pdbx_strand_id
1 'polypeptide(L)'
;LRAVGAIEKGAVDSLSQESVITPSSDSVLSLGLFEVMLSIALLSLRTCPLNVSTAIKQRFAQTQENVEALYQLFSEALKFKIYCERNMASIISVAQQCLWSSKPDARKFGAKLFKELFQASPKRREEYFFVLERMSIDNVKRLFRAVFRLYAARPSTKSHKDNLITMIPLLLRSADNVQPVFGILAVLLKMETALKLEDSPTREEDVRNTLELLDEARNSNQFVRTYCYAELAEVLRACFGCSKCIAMVIK
;
A
#
# COMPACT_ATOMS: atom_id res chain seq x y z
N LEU A 1 -41.31 -18.15 77.54
CA LEU A 1 -41.06 -16.69 77.52
C LEU A 1 -40.20 -16.40 76.27
N ARG A 2 -40.78 -16.33 75.06
CA ARG A 2 -41.41 -15.18 74.36
C ARG A 2 -40.58 -13.87 74.39
N ALA A 3 -39.91 -13.60 73.26
CA ALA A 3 -39.98 -12.41 72.39
C ALA A 3 -39.12 -12.77 71.15
N VAL A 4 -39.56 -12.95 69.89
CA VAL A 4 -40.46 -12.23 68.96
C VAL A 4 -39.99 -10.81 68.61
N GLY A 5 -39.38 -10.68 67.42
CA GLY A 5 -39.82 -9.72 66.39
C GLY A 5 -38.83 -8.67 65.89
N ALA A 6 -38.30 -8.85 64.67
CA ALA A 6 -38.50 -7.93 63.52
C ALA A 6 -37.83 -8.51 62.24
N ILE A 7 -38.62 -8.57 61.16
CA ILE A 7 -38.28 -8.96 59.78
C ILE A 7 -38.31 -7.69 58.90
N GLU A 8 -37.66 -7.77 57.73
CA GLU A 8 -37.69 -6.88 56.53
C GLU A 8 -36.44 -6.01 56.37
N LYS A 9 -35.78 -5.84 55.21
CA LYS A 9 -36.07 -6.18 53.80
C LYS A 9 -34.77 -5.96 52.98
N GLY A 10 -34.54 -6.82 51.97
CA GLY A 10 -33.93 -6.47 50.68
C GLY A 10 -32.45 -6.09 50.59
N ALA A 11 -31.65 -6.94 49.92
CA ALA A 11 -30.82 -6.54 48.78
C ALA A 11 -30.21 -7.79 48.14
N VAL A 12 -30.60 -8.04 46.89
CA VAL A 12 -29.89 -8.86 45.91
C VAL A 12 -28.58 -8.14 45.63
N ASP A 13 -27.43 -8.81 45.71
CA ASP A 13 -26.26 -8.41 44.91
C ASP A 13 -25.41 -9.63 44.56
N SER A 14 -25.69 -10.10 43.35
CA SER A 14 -24.81 -10.84 42.47
C SER A 14 -23.48 -10.12 42.29
N LEU A 15 -22.43 -10.57 43.00
CA LEU A 15 -21.05 -10.26 42.64
C LEU A 15 -20.53 -11.36 41.70
N SER A 16 -20.77 -11.10 40.42
CA SER A 16 -20.03 -11.65 39.29
C SER A 16 -18.53 -11.49 39.54
N GLN A 17 -17.84 -12.61 39.81
CA GLN A 17 -16.39 -12.67 39.69
C GLN A 17 -16.03 -12.38 38.23
N GLU A 18 -15.56 -11.16 37.96
CA GLU A 18 -14.81 -10.86 36.75
C GLU A 18 -13.55 -11.72 36.75
N SER A 19 -13.62 -12.82 36.01
CA SER A 19 -12.47 -13.61 35.60
C SER A 19 -11.54 -12.69 34.81
N VAL A 20 -10.51 -12.18 35.48
CA VAL A 20 -9.38 -11.53 34.84
C VAL A 20 -8.64 -12.61 34.05
N ILE A 21 -9.00 -12.76 32.79
CA ILE A 21 -8.23 -13.53 31.82
C ILE A 21 -6.91 -12.79 31.62
N THR A 22 -5.90 -13.20 32.38
CA THR A 22 -4.51 -12.87 32.08
C THR A 22 -4.14 -13.59 30.77
N PRO A 23 -3.76 -12.88 29.70
CA PRO A 23 -3.36 -13.55 28.48
C PRO A 23 -2.04 -14.27 28.76
N SER A 24 -2.06 -15.60 28.65
CA SER A 24 -0.86 -16.42 28.66
C SER A 24 0.07 -15.98 27.53
N SER A 25 1.31 -15.71 27.88
CA SER A 25 2.33 -15.07 27.04
C SER A 25 2.89 -15.95 25.90
N ASP A 26 2.34 -17.14 25.66
CA ASP A 26 2.95 -18.16 24.79
C ASP A 26 2.09 -18.59 23.59
N SER A 27 1.03 -17.85 23.25
CA SER A 27 0.39 -18.01 21.93
C SER A 27 0.72 -16.82 21.06
N VAL A 28 1.68 -16.98 20.15
CA VAL A 28 1.75 -16.14 18.96
C VAL A 28 0.41 -16.34 18.26
N LEU A 29 -0.53 -15.40 18.44
CA LEU A 29 -1.90 -15.48 17.93
C LEU A 29 -1.89 -15.58 16.40
N SER A 30 -1.79 -16.82 15.91
CA SER A 30 -1.95 -17.22 14.52
C SER A 30 -3.23 -16.59 13.99
N LEU A 31 -3.09 -15.61 13.08
CA LEU A 31 -4.22 -15.00 12.40
C LEU A 31 -4.86 -16.06 11.48
N GLY A 32 -6.17 -16.25 11.57
CA GLY A 32 -6.95 -16.97 10.56
C GLY A 32 -7.65 -16.00 9.61
N LEU A 33 -8.34 -16.56 8.61
CA LEU A 33 -9.05 -15.77 7.59
C LEU A 33 -10.17 -14.93 8.21
N PHE A 34 -10.88 -15.50 9.17
CA PHE A 34 -11.95 -14.82 9.90
C PHE A 34 -11.41 -13.59 10.64
N GLU A 35 -10.29 -13.72 11.36
CA GLU A 35 -9.68 -12.62 12.11
C GLU A 35 -9.18 -11.51 11.19
N VAL A 36 -8.61 -11.86 10.03
CA VAL A 36 -8.20 -10.90 9.01
C VAL A 36 -9.42 -10.12 8.50
N MET A 37 -10.46 -10.82 8.08
CA MET A 37 -11.67 -10.19 7.55
C MET A 37 -12.42 -9.37 8.61
N LEU A 38 -12.48 -9.85 9.86
CA LEU A 38 -13.08 -9.08 10.95
C LEU A 38 -12.28 -7.82 11.24
N SER A 39 -10.95 -7.91 11.31
CA SER A 39 -10.07 -6.77 11.55
C SER A 39 -10.22 -5.69 10.48
N ILE A 40 -10.28 -6.09 9.22
CA ILE A 40 -10.49 -5.17 8.09
C ILE A 40 -11.91 -4.56 8.14
N ALA A 41 -12.94 -5.34 8.49
CA ALA A 41 -14.30 -4.82 8.63
C ALA A 41 -14.43 -3.80 9.76
N LEU A 42 -13.78 -4.07 10.90
CA LEU A 42 -13.72 -3.13 12.04
C LEU A 42 -13.05 -1.82 11.66
N LEU A 43 -11.95 -1.88 10.89
CA LEU A 43 -11.27 -0.68 10.37
C LEU A 43 -12.15 0.15 9.43
N SER A 44 -13.13 -0.46 8.76
CA SER A 44 -14.05 0.24 7.86
C SER A 44 -15.16 0.99 8.59
N LEU A 45 -15.34 0.75 9.89
CA LEU A 45 -16.34 1.47 10.69
C LEU A 45 -15.87 2.92 10.92
N ARG A 46 -16.72 3.89 10.58
CA ARG A 46 -16.44 5.32 10.87
C ARG A 46 -16.21 5.59 12.36
N THR A 47 -16.79 4.76 13.23
CA THR A 47 -16.70 4.84 14.68
C THR A 47 -15.58 3.98 15.27
N CYS A 48 -14.71 3.39 14.44
CA CYS A 48 -13.59 2.57 14.93
C CYS A 48 -12.68 3.43 15.82
N PRO A 49 -12.51 3.07 17.11
CA PRO A 49 -11.65 3.82 18.01
C PRO A 49 -10.19 3.86 17.50
N LEU A 50 -9.51 5.00 17.64
CA LEU A 50 -8.16 5.18 17.10
C LEU A 50 -7.14 4.19 17.67
N ASN A 51 -7.26 3.85 18.96
CA ASN A 51 -6.43 2.84 19.62
C ASN A 51 -6.65 1.44 19.02
N VAL A 52 -7.90 1.06 18.74
CA VAL A 52 -8.25 -0.21 18.08
C VAL A 52 -7.70 -0.23 16.65
N SER A 53 -7.90 0.85 15.89
CA SER A 53 -7.38 0.99 14.54
C SER A 53 -5.86 0.84 14.49
N THR A 54 -5.16 1.52 15.41
CA THR A 54 -3.69 1.45 15.54
C THR A 54 -3.24 0.05 15.92
N ALA A 55 -3.88 -0.58 16.91
CA ALA A 55 -3.53 -1.93 17.36
C ALA A 55 -3.69 -2.97 16.24
N ILE A 56 -4.79 -2.92 15.48
CA ILE A 56 -5.02 -3.80 14.33
C ILE A 56 -3.94 -3.61 13.28
N LYS A 57 -3.66 -2.38 12.88
CA LYS A 57 -2.63 -2.06 11.86
C LYS A 57 -1.23 -2.48 12.32
N GLN A 58 -0.90 -2.25 13.59
CA GLN A 58 0.37 -2.68 14.17
C GLN A 58 0.48 -4.20 14.19
N ARG A 59 -0.59 -4.92 14.53
CA ARG A 59 -0.60 -6.39 14.50
C ARG A 59 -0.17 -6.90 13.13
N PHE A 60 -0.75 -6.39 12.04
CA PHE A 60 -0.34 -6.78 10.68
C PHE A 60 1.11 -6.43 10.34
N ALA A 61 1.58 -5.24 10.75
CA ALA A 61 2.96 -4.82 10.50
C ALA A 61 3.99 -5.55 11.37
N GLN A 62 3.56 -6.16 12.48
CA GLN A 62 4.40 -6.87 13.44
C GLN A 62 4.41 -8.39 13.24
N THR A 63 3.48 -8.96 12.47
CA THR A 63 3.50 -10.39 12.09
C THR A 63 4.73 -10.69 11.23
N GLN A 64 5.86 -10.99 11.87
CA GLN A 64 7.14 -11.24 11.21
C GLN A 64 7.33 -12.70 10.80
N GLU A 65 6.84 -13.64 11.61
CA GLU A 65 7.18 -15.06 11.47
C GLU A 65 6.40 -15.78 10.37
N ASN A 66 5.33 -15.17 9.85
CA ASN A 66 4.49 -15.83 8.85
C ASN A 66 3.88 -14.87 7.81
N VAL A 67 4.73 -14.04 7.21
CA VAL A 67 4.32 -13.11 6.14
C VAL A 67 3.68 -13.84 4.95
N GLU A 68 4.16 -15.04 4.62
CA GLU A 68 3.55 -15.84 3.54
C GLU A 68 2.17 -16.36 3.91
N ALA A 69 1.93 -16.90 5.12
CA ALA A 69 0.57 -17.27 5.50
C ALA A 69 -0.35 -16.06 5.58
N LEU A 70 0.12 -14.93 6.13
CA LEU A 70 -0.68 -13.70 6.17
C LEU A 70 -1.06 -13.25 4.76
N TYR A 71 -0.11 -13.32 3.81
CA TYR A 71 -0.40 -13.06 2.41
C TYR A 71 -1.42 -14.03 1.81
N GLN A 72 -1.34 -15.33 2.11
CA GLN A 72 -2.34 -16.30 1.66
C GLN A 72 -3.73 -15.96 2.20
N LEU A 73 -3.85 -15.59 3.47
CA LEU A 73 -5.12 -15.18 4.07
C LEU A 73 -5.71 -13.94 3.37
N PHE A 74 -4.87 -12.95 3.05
CA PHE A 74 -5.33 -11.79 2.28
C PHE A 74 -5.72 -12.18 0.85
N SER A 75 -4.97 -13.06 0.18
CA SER A 75 -5.33 -13.55 -1.16
C SER A 75 -6.67 -14.30 -1.14
N GLU A 76 -6.95 -15.07 -0.10
CA GLU A 76 -8.25 -15.71 0.12
C GLU A 76 -9.36 -14.69 0.39
N ALA A 77 -9.11 -13.70 1.26
CA ALA A 77 -10.06 -12.63 1.54
C ALA A 77 -10.44 -11.85 0.26
N LEU A 78 -9.46 -11.62 -0.62
CA LEU A 78 -9.65 -10.92 -1.90
C LEU A 78 -10.55 -11.67 -2.89
N LYS A 79 -10.79 -12.98 -2.71
CA LYS A 79 -11.78 -13.73 -3.49
C LYS A 79 -13.22 -13.29 -3.20
N PHE A 80 -13.48 -12.72 -2.02
CA PHE A 80 -14.80 -12.21 -1.62
C PHE A 80 -15.03 -10.79 -2.15
N LYS A 81 -15.42 -10.68 -3.43
CA LYS A 81 -15.53 -9.38 -4.14
C LYS A 81 -16.36 -8.34 -3.40
N ILE A 82 -17.61 -8.65 -3.04
CA ILE A 82 -18.52 -7.71 -2.34
C ILE A 82 -17.90 -7.20 -1.03
N TYR A 83 -17.26 -8.10 -0.29
CA TYR A 83 -16.59 -7.76 0.95
C TYR A 83 -15.41 -6.81 0.70
N CYS A 84 -14.58 -7.09 -0.30
CA CYS A 84 -13.41 -6.27 -0.61
C CYS A 84 -13.80 -4.90 -1.11
N GLU A 85 -14.84 -4.81 -1.94
CA GLU A 85 -15.38 -3.55 -2.45
C GLU A 85 -15.85 -2.65 -1.31
N ARG A 86 -16.56 -3.22 -0.33
CA ARG A 86 -17.06 -2.46 0.83
C ARG A 86 -15.94 -2.02 1.78
N ASN A 87 -14.84 -2.77 1.84
CA ASN A 87 -13.77 -2.57 2.83
C ASN A 87 -12.44 -2.09 2.22
N MET A 88 -12.45 -1.66 0.96
CA MET A 88 -11.23 -1.40 0.20
C MET A 88 -10.31 -0.37 0.87
N ALA A 89 -10.88 0.74 1.36
CA ALA A 89 -10.11 1.78 2.05
C ALA A 89 -9.35 1.24 3.27
N SER A 90 -9.93 0.28 4.00
CA SER A 90 -9.32 -0.36 5.16
C SER A 90 -8.20 -1.32 4.77
N ILE A 91 -8.40 -2.10 3.69
CA ILE A 91 -7.36 -2.98 3.14
C ILE A 91 -6.17 -2.14 2.66
N ILE A 92 -6.42 -1.04 1.95
CA ILE A 92 -5.39 -0.08 1.55
C ILE A 92 -4.67 0.48 2.79
N SER A 93 -5.41 0.87 3.83
CA SER A 93 -4.81 1.42 5.04
C SER A 93 -3.88 0.44 5.76
N VAL A 94 -4.20 -0.85 5.76
CA VAL A 94 -3.31 -1.90 6.26
C VAL A 94 -2.10 -2.08 5.34
N ALA A 95 -2.32 -2.15 4.02
CA ALA A 95 -1.23 -2.28 3.04
C ALA A 95 -0.23 -1.11 3.17
N GLN A 96 -0.73 0.10 3.35
CA GLN A 96 0.01 1.33 3.63
C GLN A 96 0.86 1.22 4.90
N GLN A 97 0.26 0.83 6.03
CA GLN A 97 0.99 0.64 7.29
C GLN A 97 2.15 -0.34 7.12
N CYS A 98 1.91 -1.46 6.44
CA CYS A 98 2.93 -2.48 6.22
C CYS A 98 4.02 -1.98 5.26
N LEU A 99 3.64 -1.28 4.18
CA LEU A 99 4.56 -0.72 3.19
C LEU A 99 5.52 0.33 3.78
N TRP A 100 5.10 1.06 4.82
CA TRP A 100 5.91 2.08 5.49
C TRP A 100 6.56 1.59 6.79
N SER A 101 6.41 0.32 7.12
CA SER A 101 7.09 -0.29 8.26
C SER A 101 8.61 -0.22 8.08
N SER A 102 9.35 -0.02 9.18
CA SER A 102 10.81 -0.16 9.20
C SER A 102 11.25 -1.60 8.90
N LYS A 103 10.37 -2.59 9.11
CA LYS A 103 10.64 -4.01 8.91
C LYS A 103 10.57 -4.40 7.43
N PRO A 104 11.62 -5.03 6.85
CA PRO A 104 11.66 -5.35 5.42
C PRO A 104 10.55 -6.32 4.98
N ASP A 105 10.19 -7.31 5.80
CA ASP A 105 9.18 -8.29 5.40
C ASP A 105 7.75 -7.73 5.47
N ALA A 106 7.47 -6.82 6.41
CA ALA A 106 6.24 -6.04 6.41
C ALA A 106 6.14 -5.16 5.15
N ARG A 107 7.26 -4.56 4.69
CA ARG A 107 7.27 -3.79 3.43
C ARG A 107 6.99 -4.67 2.21
N LYS A 108 7.61 -5.86 2.14
CA LYS A 108 7.33 -6.85 1.09
C LYS A 108 5.86 -7.28 1.11
N PHE A 109 5.30 -7.53 2.30
CA PHE A 109 3.89 -7.84 2.47
C PHE A 109 2.98 -6.72 1.96
N GLY A 110 3.22 -5.48 2.39
CA GLY A 110 2.45 -4.32 1.92
C GLY A 110 2.49 -4.17 0.39
N ALA A 111 3.68 -4.32 -0.21
CA ALA A 111 3.84 -4.29 -1.66
C ALA A 111 3.09 -5.43 -2.38
N LYS A 112 3.15 -6.65 -1.84
CA LYS A 112 2.39 -7.81 -2.36
C LYS A 112 0.87 -7.59 -2.24
N LEU A 113 0.40 -7.07 -1.12
CA LEU A 113 -1.02 -6.79 -0.91
C LEU A 113 -1.53 -5.72 -1.88
N PHE A 114 -0.74 -4.67 -2.10
CA PHE A 114 -1.03 -3.70 -3.16
C PHE A 114 -1.11 -4.39 -4.53
N LYS A 115 -0.13 -5.23 -4.88
CA LYS A 115 -0.15 -5.98 -6.14
C LYS A 115 -1.44 -6.82 -6.30
N GLU A 116 -1.89 -7.52 -5.27
CA GLU A 116 -3.13 -8.30 -5.34
C GLU A 116 -4.38 -7.42 -5.47
N LEU A 117 -4.41 -6.27 -4.79
CA LEU A 117 -5.47 -5.27 -4.99
C LEU A 117 -5.47 -4.76 -6.44
N PHE A 118 -4.28 -4.55 -7.03
CA PHE A 118 -4.10 -4.23 -8.45
C PHE A 118 -4.55 -5.35 -9.41
N GLN A 119 -4.70 -6.58 -8.92
CA GLN A 119 -5.12 -7.73 -9.73
C GLN A 119 -6.61 -8.05 -9.56
N ALA A 120 -7.15 -7.89 -8.35
CA ALA A 120 -8.52 -8.23 -8.02
C ALA A 120 -9.54 -7.23 -8.62
N SER A 121 -9.13 -5.98 -8.85
CA SER A 121 -10.02 -4.89 -9.30
C SER A 121 -9.62 -4.23 -10.64
N PRO A 122 -9.42 -4.98 -11.74
CA PRO A 122 -8.98 -4.40 -13.03
C PRO A 122 -10.04 -3.51 -13.69
N LYS A 123 -11.33 -3.70 -13.38
CA LYS A 123 -12.43 -2.89 -13.88
C LYS A 123 -12.55 -1.51 -13.22
N ARG A 124 -11.78 -1.24 -12.16
CA ARG A 124 -11.88 -0.02 -11.36
C ARG A 124 -10.57 0.77 -11.40
N ARG A 125 -10.18 1.19 -12.61
CA ARG A 125 -9.02 2.08 -12.83
C ARG A 125 -9.11 3.36 -11.99
N GLU A 126 -10.31 3.88 -11.79
CA GLU A 126 -10.61 5.02 -10.92
C GLU A 126 -10.24 4.77 -9.45
N GLU A 127 -10.30 3.53 -8.97
CA GLU A 127 -9.92 3.21 -7.59
C GLU A 127 -8.39 3.14 -7.41
N TYR A 128 -7.61 2.91 -8.47
CA TYR A 128 -6.16 3.12 -8.41
C TYR A 128 -5.84 4.59 -8.23
N PHE A 129 -6.57 5.48 -8.91
CA PHE A 129 -6.46 6.91 -8.68
C PHE A 129 -6.89 7.25 -7.25
N PHE A 130 -7.97 6.67 -6.74
CA PHE A 130 -8.39 6.83 -5.34
C PHE A 130 -7.31 6.38 -4.33
N VAL A 131 -6.58 5.30 -4.62
CA VAL A 131 -5.46 4.83 -3.78
C VAL A 131 -4.30 5.82 -3.81
N LEU A 132 -3.92 6.30 -5.00
CA LEU A 132 -2.80 7.23 -5.19
C LEU A 132 -3.12 8.64 -4.66
N GLU A 133 -4.33 9.15 -4.88
CA GLU A 133 -4.82 10.45 -4.41
C GLU A 133 -4.86 10.55 -2.88
N ARG A 134 -4.99 9.41 -2.18
CA ARG A 134 -4.93 9.35 -0.71
C ARG A 134 -3.52 9.20 -0.15
N MET A 135 -2.51 9.12 -1.01
CA MET A 135 -1.10 9.04 -0.59
C MET A 135 -0.42 10.38 -0.75
N SER A 136 0.53 10.68 0.15
CA SER A 136 1.48 11.74 -0.13
C SER A 136 2.35 11.38 -1.34
N ILE A 137 2.89 12.39 -2.01
CA ILE A 137 3.81 12.22 -3.15
C ILE A 137 4.97 11.27 -2.80
N ASP A 138 5.57 11.41 -1.62
CA ASP A 138 6.66 10.53 -1.17
C ASP A 138 6.22 9.07 -1.06
N ASN A 139 4.99 8.84 -0.63
CA ASN A 139 4.43 7.51 -0.50
C ASN A 139 4.13 6.89 -1.87
N VAL A 140 3.63 7.70 -2.82
CA VAL A 140 3.47 7.29 -4.22
C VAL A 140 4.83 6.91 -4.82
N LYS A 141 5.88 7.71 -4.59
CA LYS A 141 7.25 7.39 -5.03
C LYS A 141 7.75 6.06 -4.47
N ARG A 142 7.57 5.84 -3.16
CA ARG A 142 7.97 4.59 -2.50
C ARG A 142 7.20 3.38 -3.05
N LEU A 143 5.90 3.52 -3.28
CA LEU A 143 5.05 2.49 -3.85
C LEU A 143 5.53 2.11 -5.26
N PHE A 144 5.68 3.09 -6.15
CA PHE A 144 6.13 2.83 -7.53
C PHE A 144 7.52 2.18 -7.56
N ARG A 145 8.48 2.65 -6.75
CA ARG A 145 9.80 1.99 -6.63
C ARG A 145 9.69 0.53 -6.18
N ALA A 146 8.84 0.24 -5.20
CA ALA A 146 8.65 -1.13 -4.71
C ALA A 146 8.03 -2.02 -5.80
N VAL A 147 7.01 -1.51 -6.49
CA VAL A 147 6.30 -2.24 -7.56
C VAL A 147 7.21 -2.50 -8.75
N PHE A 148 7.93 -1.51 -9.26
CA PHE A 148 8.82 -1.69 -10.41
C PHE A 148 10.00 -2.62 -10.10
N ARG A 149 10.59 -2.54 -8.90
CA ARG A 149 11.62 -3.50 -8.47
C ARG A 149 11.09 -4.92 -8.39
N LEU A 150 9.87 -5.10 -7.90
CA LEU A 150 9.24 -6.41 -7.81
C LEU A 150 8.98 -7.01 -9.20
N TYR A 151 8.58 -6.20 -10.17
CA TYR A 151 8.44 -6.64 -11.57
C TYR A 151 9.77 -6.95 -12.24
N ALA A 152 10.82 -6.17 -11.96
CA ALA A 152 12.17 -6.46 -12.44
C ALA A 152 12.69 -7.80 -11.90
N ALA A 153 12.42 -8.11 -10.64
CA ALA A 153 12.89 -9.35 -10.00
C ALA A 153 12.10 -10.61 -10.40
N ARG A 154 10.87 -10.48 -10.94
CA ARG A 154 10.00 -11.63 -11.26
C ARG A 154 9.34 -11.48 -12.64
N PRO A 155 9.98 -11.97 -13.72
CA PRO A 155 9.47 -11.86 -15.09
C PRO A 155 8.12 -12.55 -15.31
N SER A 156 7.76 -13.53 -14.46
CA SER A 156 6.48 -14.25 -14.52
C SER A 156 5.25 -13.37 -14.26
N THR A 157 5.42 -12.12 -13.83
CA THR A 157 4.32 -11.16 -13.66
C THR A 157 4.04 -10.29 -14.90
N LYS A 158 4.45 -10.72 -16.11
CA LYS A 158 4.35 -9.97 -17.37
C LYS A 158 2.98 -9.27 -17.58
N SER A 159 1.88 -10.02 -17.47
CA SER A 159 0.52 -9.47 -17.60
C SER A 159 0.19 -8.33 -16.61
N HIS A 160 0.81 -8.31 -15.43
CA HIS A 160 0.59 -7.26 -14.42
C HIS A 160 1.47 -6.04 -14.64
N LYS A 161 2.69 -6.23 -15.15
CA LYS A 161 3.54 -5.15 -15.65
C LYS A 161 2.80 -4.40 -16.76
N ASP A 162 2.13 -5.13 -17.65
CA ASP A 162 1.38 -4.55 -18.78
C ASP A 162 0.19 -3.69 -18.32
N ASN A 163 -0.53 -4.10 -17.26
CA ASN A 163 -1.62 -3.29 -16.68
C ASN A 163 -1.12 -1.96 -16.09
N LEU A 164 -0.02 -1.97 -15.33
CA LEU A 164 0.57 -0.74 -14.80
C LEU A 164 1.10 0.16 -15.93
N ILE A 165 1.76 -0.43 -16.92
CA ILE A 165 2.25 0.31 -18.10
C ILE A 165 1.10 0.93 -18.89
N THR A 166 -0.02 0.23 -19.03
CA THR A 166 -1.21 0.74 -19.72
C THR A 166 -1.90 1.87 -18.95
N MET A 167 -1.74 1.92 -17.62
CA MET A 167 -2.30 2.99 -16.78
C MET A 167 -1.50 4.30 -16.88
N ILE A 168 -0.19 4.22 -17.12
CA ILE A 168 0.69 5.40 -17.13
C ILE A 168 0.24 6.48 -18.14
N PRO A 169 -0.03 6.16 -19.42
CA PRO A 169 -0.55 7.16 -20.36
C PRO A 169 -1.89 7.78 -19.93
N LEU A 170 -2.73 7.03 -19.21
CA LEU A 170 -4.01 7.53 -18.71
C LEU A 170 -3.83 8.55 -17.59
N LEU A 171 -2.87 8.31 -16.69
CA LEU A 171 -2.50 9.29 -15.66
C LEU A 171 -2.00 10.59 -16.28
N LEU A 172 -1.12 10.49 -17.27
CA LEU A 172 -0.53 11.65 -17.94
C LEU A 172 -1.55 12.51 -18.69
N ARG A 173 -2.60 11.89 -19.24
CA ARG A 173 -3.66 12.55 -20.01
C ARG A 173 -4.88 12.93 -19.17
N SER A 174 -4.83 12.72 -17.86
CA SER A 174 -5.95 13.08 -16.98
C SER A 174 -6.17 14.59 -16.98
N ALA A 175 -7.44 15.00 -16.90
CA ALA A 175 -7.83 16.40 -16.76
C ALA A 175 -7.64 16.92 -15.32
N ASP A 176 -7.39 16.02 -14.36
CA ASP A 176 -7.05 16.36 -12.99
C ASP A 176 -5.63 16.94 -12.90
N ASN A 177 -5.36 17.81 -11.92
CA ASN A 177 -4.05 18.46 -11.77
C ASN A 177 -3.01 17.60 -11.05
N VAL A 178 -3.45 16.57 -10.31
CA VAL A 178 -2.62 15.70 -9.47
C VAL A 178 -2.28 14.39 -10.19
N GLN A 179 -3.23 13.82 -10.92
CA GLN A 179 -3.01 12.54 -11.62
C GLN A 179 -1.84 12.58 -12.64
N PRO A 180 -1.63 13.65 -13.43
CA PRO A 180 -0.47 13.76 -14.31
C PRO A 180 0.86 13.75 -13.55
N VAL A 181 0.89 14.27 -12.31
CA VAL A 181 2.06 14.19 -11.43
C VAL A 181 2.37 12.74 -11.08
N PHE A 182 1.35 11.94 -10.76
CA PHE A 182 1.54 10.50 -10.52
C PHE A 182 1.98 9.74 -11.79
N GLY A 183 1.47 10.15 -12.95
CA GLY A 183 1.93 9.63 -14.25
C GLY A 183 3.42 9.86 -14.46
N ILE A 184 3.89 11.10 -14.25
CA ILE A 184 5.32 11.46 -14.32
C ILE A 184 6.13 10.62 -13.35
N LEU A 185 5.68 10.48 -12.09
CA LEU A 185 6.39 9.68 -11.10
C LEU A 185 6.51 8.21 -11.52
N ALA A 186 5.43 7.63 -12.05
CA ALA A 186 5.45 6.26 -12.52
C ALA A 186 6.45 6.07 -13.67
N VAL A 187 6.46 6.98 -14.64
CA VAL A 187 7.39 6.98 -15.78
C VAL A 187 8.83 7.08 -15.31
N LEU A 188 9.14 8.09 -14.48
CA LEU A 188 10.50 8.35 -14.02
C LEU A 188 11.04 7.23 -13.12
N LEU A 189 10.20 6.63 -12.28
CA LEU A 189 10.63 5.52 -11.40
C LEU A 189 10.74 4.19 -12.16
N LYS A 190 9.97 4.00 -13.25
CA LYS A 190 10.21 2.93 -14.21
C LYS A 190 11.58 3.08 -14.84
N MET A 191 11.94 4.28 -15.30
CA MET A 191 13.26 4.59 -15.86
C MET A 191 14.38 4.44 -14.83
N GLU A 192 14.21 4.93 -13.59
CA GLU A 192 15.17 4.72 -12.49
C GLU A 192 15.47 3.23 -12.32
N THR A 193 14.43 2.39 -12.37
CA THR A 193 14.57 0.94 -12.23
C THR A 193 15.31 0.34 -13.42
N ALA A 194 14.98 0.74 -14.65
CA ALA A 194 15.65 0.26 -15.86
C ALA A 194 17.14 0.68 -15.89
N LEU A 195 17.45 1.92 -15.51
CA LEU A 195 18.83 2.43 -15.46
C LEU A 195 19.70 1.70 -14.45
N LYS A 196 19.12 1.21 -13.35
CA LYS A 196 19.82 0.41 -12.33
C LYS A 196 20.01 -1.06 -12.71
N LEU A 197 19.36 -1.54 -13.77
CA LEU A 197 19.50 -2.89 -14.29
C LEU A 197 20.46 -2.86 -15.49
N GLU A 198 21.75 -2.69 -15.22
CA GLU A 198 22.76 -2.42 -16.26
C GLU A 198 22.78 -3.47 -17.38
N ASP A 199 22.55 -4.75 -17.04
CA ASP A 199 22.61 -5.91 -17.94
C ASP A 199 21.26 -6.26 -18.61
N SER A 200 20.22 -5.44 -18.45
CA SER A 200 18.91 -5.76 -19.04
C SER A 200 18.92 -5.55 -20.56
N PRO A 201 18.55 -6.55 -21.37
CA PRO A 201 18.54 -6.44 -22.83
C PRO A 201 17.49 -5.45 -23.36
N THR A 202 16.48 -5.10 -22.54
CA THR A 202 15.44 -4.13 -22.89
C THR A 202 15.72 -2.74 -22.33
N ARG A 203 16.88 -2.51 -21.69
CA ARG A 203 17.19 -1.26 -20.98
C ARG A 203 17.07 -0.03 -21.87
N GLU A 204 17.71 -0.04 -23.03
CA GLU A 204 17.71 1.11 -23.95
C GLU A 204 16.31 1.41 -24.50
N GLU A 205 15.55 0.36 -24.84
CA GLU A 205 14.17 0.48 -25.31
C GLU A 205 13.26 1.03 -24.20
N ASP A 206 13.36 0.52 -22.98
CA ASP A 206 12.58 0.99 -21.84
C ASP A 206 12.88 2.45 -21.49
N VAL A 207 14.15 2.88 -21.60
CA VAL A 207 14.56 4.28 -21.41
C VAL A 207 14.03 5.16 -22.54
N ARG A 208 14.15 4.73 -23.80
CA ARG A 208 13.63 5.49 -24.96
C ARG A 208 12.12 5.71 -24.87
N ASN A 209 11.36 4.65 -24.64
CA ASN A 209 9.90 4.71 -24.49
C ASN A 209 9.49 5.62 -23.32
N THR A 210 10.29 5.66 -22.25
CA THR A 210 10.08 6.59 -21.14
C THR A 210 10.29 8.04 -21.57
N LEU A 211 11.38 8.33 -22.27
CA LEU A 211 11.68 9.70 -22.72
C LEU A 211 10.62 10.23 -23.68
N GLU A 212 10.08 9.38 -24.55
CA GLU A 212 8.96 9.75 -25.44
C GLU A 212 7.70 10.15 -24.64
N LEU A 213 7.34 9.38 -23.62
CA LEU A 213 6.21 9.72 -22.72
C LEU A 213 6.45 11.01 -21.92
N LEU A 214 7.70 11.27 -21.52
CA LEU A 214 8.06 12.51 -20.84
C LEU A 214 8.04 13.72 -21.79
N ASP A 215 8.35 13.53 -23.07
CA ASP A 215 8.24 14.58 -24.09
C ASP A 215 6.78 14.93 -24.35
N GLU A 216 5.87 13.95 -24.37
CA GLU A 216 4.42 14.20 -24.39
C GLU A 216 3.99 14.98 -23.14
N ALA A 217 4.45 14.58 -21.96
CA ALA A 217 4.20 15.28 -20.70
C ALA A 217 4.82 16.70 -20.67
N ARG A 218 5.88 16.99 -21.44
CA ARG A 218 6.46 18.33 -21.58
C ARG A 218 5.47 19.30 -22.23
N ASN A 219 4.51 18.83 -23.02
CA ASN A 219 3.53 19.71 -23.65
C ASN A 219 2.32 20.00 -22.73
N SER A 220 2.34 19.50 -21.49
CA SER A 220 1.29 19.74 -20.49
C SER A 220 1.40 21.12 -19.82
N ASN A 221 0.60 21.32 -18.77
CA ASN A 221 0.57 22.56 -18.00
C ASN A 221 1.92 22.85 -17.28
N GLN A 222 2.14 24.12 -16.95
CA GLN A 222 3.41 24.58 -16.37
C GLN A 222 3.82 23.84 -15.08
N PHE A 223 2.85 23.51 -14.23
CA PHE A 223 3.11 22.82 -12.97
C PHE A 223 3.66 21.40 -13.21
N VAL A 224 2.99 20.64 -14.07
CA VAL A 224 3.37 19.28 -14.45
C VAL A 224 4.74 19.24 -15.13
N ARG A 225 5.05 20.22 -16.01
CA ARG A 225 6.40 20.37 -16.60
C ARG A 225 7.49 20.63 -15.57
N THR A 226 7.25 21.55 -14.65
CA THR A 226 8.23 21.92 -13.62
C THR A 226 8.54 20.73 -12.74
N TYR A 227 7.49 19.98 -12.36
CA TYR A 227 7.61 18.76 -11.59
C TYR A 227 8.37 17.66 -12.35
N CYS A 228 8.10 17.49 -13.65
CA CYS A 228 8.82 16.56 -14.53
C CYS A 228 10.33 16.78 -14.50
N TYR A 229 10.78 18.03 -14.68
CA TYR A 229 12.21 18.35 -14.68
C TYR A 229 12.86 18.15 -13.32
N ALA A 230 12.19 18.55 -12.22
CA ALA A 230 12.71 18.36 -10.88
C ALA A 230 12.94 16.88 -10.55
N GLU A 231 11.96 16.03 -10.86
CA GLU A 231 12.05 14.59 -10.60
C GLU A 231 13.00 13.87 -11.56
N LEU A 232 13.11 14.31 -12.81
CA LEU A 232 14.11 13.77 -13.73
C LEU A 232 15.52 14.03 -13.20
N ALA A 233 15.79 15.23 -12.69
CA ALA A 233 17.06 15.56 -12.07
C ALA A 233 17.36 14.67 -10.84
N GLU A 234 16.35 14.40 -10.01
CA GLU A 234 16.45 13.44 -8.89
C GLU A 234 16.83 12.04 -9.37
N VAL A 235 16.14 11.52 -10.39
CA VAL A 235 16.41 10.17 -10.94
C VAL A 235 17.83 10.08 -11.52
N LEU A 236 18.23 11.07 -12.32
CA LEU A 236 19.58 11.11 -12.90
C LEU A 236 20.65 11.16 -11.81
N ARG A 237 20.45 11.99 -10.78
CA ARG A 237 21.36 12.06 -9.63
C ARG A 237 21.45 10.73 -8.89
N ALA A 238 20.32 10.05 -8.69
CA ALA A 238 20.25 8.76 -8.02
C ALA A 238 20.88 7.61 -8.82
N CYS A 239 20.94 7.70 -10.15
CA CYS A 239 21.50 6.66 -11.01
C CYS A 239 22.99 6.90 -11.34
N PHE A 240 23.40 8.16 -11.52
CA PHE A 240 24.72 8.51 -12.05
C PHE A 240 25.59 9.33 -11.10
N GLY A 241 25.04 9.84 -10.00
CA GLY A 241 25.72 10.75 -9.07
C GLY A 241 25.80 12.20 -9.59
N CYS A 242 26.03 13.15 -8.68
CA CYS A 242 26.02 14.60 -9.00
C CYS A 242 27.07 15.02 -10.03
N SER A 243 28.23 14.35 -10.07
CA SER A 243 29.36 14.72 -10.93
C SER A 243 29.12 14.42 -12.42
N LYS A 244 28.31 13.41 -12.74
CA LYS A 244 28.02 13.02 -14.13
C LYS A 244 26.84 13.78 -14.74
N CYS A 245 25.88 14.25 -13.92
CA CYS A 245 24.70 14.97 -14.41
C CYS A 245 25.02 16.37 -14.95
N ILE A 246 26.05 17.05 -14.42
CA ILE A 246 26.48 18.37 -14.89
C ILE A 246 26.95 18.34 -16.35
N ALA A 247 27.52 17.22 -16.81
CA ALA A 247 28.00 17.08 -18.18
C ALA A 247 26.88 16.94 -19.23
N MET A 248 25.66 16.54 -18.84
CA MET A 248 24.53 16.35 -19.77
C MET A 248 23.71 17.62 -20.02
N VAL A 249 23.90 18.68 -19.21
CA VAL A 249 23.19 19.97 -19.37
C VAL A 249 24.01 20.97 -20.19
N ILE A 250 25.29 20.67 -20.46
CA ILE A 250 26.26 21.60 -21.07
C ILE A 250 26.64 21.15 -22.51
N LYS A 251 25.86 20.31 -23.18
CA LYS A 251 26.05 19.99 -24.60
C LYS A 251 24.82 20.29 -25.43
#